data_AF-A0A2L1U2N2-F1
#
_entry.id   AF-A0A2L1U2N2-F1
#
_cell.length_a   1.000
_cell.length_b   1.000
_cell.length_c   1.000
_cell.angle_alpha   90.00
_cell.angle_beta   90.00
_cell.angle_gamma   90.00
#
_symmetry.space_group_name_H-M   'P 1'
#
loop_
_entity.id
_entity.type
_entity.pdbx_description
1 polymer ?
#
loop_
_entity_poly.entity_id
_entity_poly.type
_entity_poly.pdbx_seq_one_letter_code
_entity_poly.pdbx_strand_id
1 'polypeptide(L)'
;MKKHWIKGSTFILAGALVLAGCSTDNKNNAVSRASGSPEQKQNFPVVPDGRTPAANVSKSPAAAQNRKDTVVSGLTTPEGFFNPYFYHNGYDGNASDPIFASLVDLDKDGKPYPRLAEKWDI
;
A
#
# COMPACT_ATOMS: atom_id res chain seq x y z
N MET A 1 21.05 -53.26 -6.32
CA MET A 1 19.94 -52.31 -6.02
C MET A 1 20.27 -51.24 -4.96
N LYS A 2 21.53 -50.90 -4.67
CA LYS A 2 21.88 -49.96 -3.57
C LYS A 2 22.73 -48.74 -3.97
N LYS A 3 23.07 -48.58 -5.25
CA LYS A 3 24.03 -47.53 -5.70
C LYS A 3 23.37 -46.31 -6.34
N HIS A 4 22.09 -46.40 -6.71
CA HIS A 4 21.35 -45.30 -7.35
C HIS A 4 20.59 -44.43 -6.34
N TRP A 5 20.38 -44.92 -5.11
CA TRP A 5 19.64 -44.17 -4.08
C TRP A 5 20.51 -43.10 -3.40
N ILE A 6 21.83 -43.29 -3.37
CA ILE A 6 22.78 -42.36 -2.75
C ILE A 6 22.99 -41.09 -3.61
N LYS A 7 22.83 -41.18 -4.94
CA LYS A 7 23.00 -40.02 -5.84
C LYS A 7 21.78 -39.08 -5.87
N GLY A 8 20.61 -39.56 -5.45
CA GLY A 8 19.38 -38.74 -5.39
C GLY A 8 19.33 -37.82 -4.17
N SER A 9 19.93 -38.24 -3.05
CA SER A 9 19.82 -37.48 -1.79
C SER A 9 20.71 -36.24 -1.73
N THR A 10 21.84 -36.21 -2.46
CA THR A 10 22.78 -35.06 -2.43
C THR A 10 22.29 -33.88 -3.28
N PHE A 11 21.39 -34.11 -4.25
CA PHE A 11 20.86 -33.04 -5.10
C PHE A 11 19.79 -32.20 -4.41
N ILE A 12 19.08 -32.77 -3.42
CA ILE A 12 17.99 -32.10 -2.70
C ILE A 12 18.55 -31.14 -1.62
N LEU A 13 19.71 -31.45 -1.04
CA LEU A 13 20.30 -30.62 0.02
C LEU A 13 20.98 -29.34 -0.51
N ALA A 14 21.47 -29.34 -1.76
CA ALA A 14 22.08 -28.16 -2.38
C ALA A 14 21.05 -27.10 -2.83
N GLY A 15 19.79 -27.49 -3.06
CA GLY A 15 18.73 -26.57 -3.49
C GLY A 15 18.18 -25.68 -2.37
N ALA A 16 18.28 -26.11 -1.11
CA ALA A 16 17.70 -25.39 0.02
C ALA A 16 18.55 -24.17 0.48
N LEU A 17 19.83 -24.12 0.13
CA LEU A 17 20.74 -23.04 0.52
C LEU A 17 20.60 -21.75 -0.31
N VAL A 18 19.89 -21.79 -1.44
CA VAL A 18 19.76 -20.62 -2.33
C VAL A 18 18.53 -19.77 -1.99
N LEU A 19 17.60 -20.24 -1.16
CA LEU A 19 16.38 -19.49 -0.78
C LEU A 19 16.51 -18.65 0.51
N ALA A 20 17.62 -18.77 1.25
CA ALA A 20 17.85 -18.00 2.47
C ALA A 20 18.90 -16.92 2.23
N GLY A 21 18.52 -15.79 1.63
CA GLY A 21 19.51 -14.76 1.29
C GLY A 21 19.02 -13.41 0.76
N CYS A 22 17.78 -12.98 1.04
CA CYS A 22 17.40 -11.57 0.95
C CYS A 22 16.71 -11.16 2.25
N SER A 23 17.48 -11.05 3.32
CA SER A 23 17.12 -10.25 4.49
C SER A 23 18.16 -9.15 4.60
N THR A 24 17.79 -7.95 4.14
CA THR A 24 18.60 -6.73 4.23
C THR A 24 18.91 -6.42 5.70
N ASP A 25 20.20 -6.28 6.01
CA ASP A 25 20.71 -5.82 7.31
C ASP A 25 20.28 -4.38 7.60
N ASN A 26 19.39 -4.18 8.57
CA ASN A 26 19.10 -2.87 9.13
C ASN A 26 20.02 -2.62 10.33
N LYS A 27 21.12 -1.91 10.08
CA LYS A 27 21.97 -1.35 11.12
C LYS A 27 21.20 -0.25 11.85
N ASN A 28 20.96 -0.46 13.13
CA ASN A 28 20.50 0.53 14.09
C ASN A 28 21.36 1.81 13.98
N ASN A 29 20.73 2.94 13.66
CA ASN A 29 21.30 4.26 13.87
C ASN A 29 20.55 4.94 14.99
N ALA A 30 21.30 5.31 16.03
CA ALA A 30 20.83 6.08 17.15
C ALA A 30 20.23 7.41 16.67
N VAL A 31 19.06 7.73 17.22
CA VAL A 31 18.32 8.96 16.95
C VAL A 31 19.03 10.14 17.62
N SER A 32 19.76 10.93 16.84
CA SER A 32 20.06 12.32 17.18
C SER A 32 18.94 13.19 16.63
N ARG A 33 18.08 13.72 17.51
CA ARG A 33 17.09 14.74 17.15
C ARG A 33 17.81 16.08 17.01
N ALA A 34 17.91 16.57 15.78
CA ALA A 34 18.16 17.97 15.49
C ALA A 34 16.99 18.48 14.62
N SER A 35 16.23 19.42 15.18
CA SER A 35 15.18 20.18 14.48
C SER A 35 15.82 21.09 13.44
N GLY A 36 15.31 21.01 12.22
CA GLY A 36 15.77 21.78 11.06
C GLY A 36 15.92 20.88 9.85
N SER A 37 14.81 20.43 9.27
CA SER A 37 14.85 19.69 8.01
C SER A 37 14.81 20.69 6.85
N PRO A 38 15.84 20.78 6.00
CA PRO A 38 15.69 21.38 4.68
C PRO A 38 14.68 20.52 3.90
N GLU A 39 13.84 21.17 3.10
CA GLU A 39 12.83 20.56 2.23
C GLU A 39 13.42 19.39 1.42
N GLN A 40 13.34 18.18 1.97
CA GLN A 40 13.76 16.98 1.27
C GLN A 40 12.72 16.74 0.19
N LYS A 41 13.14 16.87 -1.09
CA LYS A 41 12.43 16.24 -2.21
C LYS A 41 12.33 14.73 -1.91
N GLN A 42 11.23 14.34 -1.28
CA GLN A 42 10.89 12.95 -1.12
C GLN A 42 10.62 12.40 -2.51
N ASN A 43 11.52 11.56 -3.01
CA ASN A 43 11.33 10.86 -4.25
C ASN A 43 10.35 9.72 -3.99
N PHE A 44 9.06 10.02 -4.06
CA PHE A 44 8.02 9.01 -3.92
C PHE A 44 8.14 8.02 -5.07
N PRO A 45 8.19 6.71 -4.81
CA PRO A 45 8.14 5.70 -5.87
C PRO A 45 6.86 5.91 -6.68
N VAL A 46 7.01 6.27 -7.95
CA VAL A 46 5.87 6.31 -8.87
C VAL A 46 5.47 4.86 -9.11
N VAL A 47 4.34 4.45 -8.52
CA VAL A 47 3.72 3.16 -8.83
C VAL A 47 3.10 3.31 -10.22
N PRO A 48 3.59 2.57 -11.24
CA PRO A 48 3.01 2.65 -12.57
C PRO A 48 1.56 2.15 -12.52
N ASP A 49 0.65 2.87 -13.17
CA ASP A 49 -0.73 2.41 -13.32
C ASP A 49 -0.73 1.07 -14.07
N GLY A 50 -1.07 0.00 -13.35
CA GLY A 50 -1.14 -1.36 -13.87
C GLY A 50 -2.59 -1.83 -13.93
N ARG A 51 -3.10 -2.11 -15.13
CA ARG A 51 -4.40 -2.78 -15.30
C ARG A 51 -4.17 -4.25 -15.63
N THR A 52 -4.60 -5.14 -14.74
CA THR A 52 -4.64 -6.58 -15.00
C THR A 52 -6.07 -6.97 -15.38
N PRO A 53 -6.40 -7.10 -16.68
CA PRO A 53 -7.74 -7.48 -17.09
C PRO A 53 -8.06 -8.93 -16.68
N ALA A 54 -9.31 -9.18 -16.32
CA ALA A 54 -9.77 -10.54 -16.09
C ALA A 54 -9.70 -11.35 -17.40
N ALA A 55 -9.21 -12.59 -17.33
CA ALA A 55 -9.12 -13.46 -18.50
C ALA A 55 -10.50 -13.78 -19.12
N ASN A 56 -11.57 -13.76 -18.33
CA ASN A 56 -12.94 -13.94 -18.80
C ASN A 56 -13.93 -13.17 -17.90
N VAL A 57 -14.41 -12.03 -18.39
CA VAL A 57 -15.34 -11.14 -17.66
C VAL A 57 -16.72 -11.77 -17.47
N SER A 58 -17.14 -12.68 -18.35
CA SER A 58 -18.46 -13.34 -18.28
C SER A 58 -18.59 -14.30 -17.11
N LYS A 59 -17.48 -14.66 -16.44
CA LYS A 59 -17.50 -15.49 -15.23
C LYS A 59 -17.73 -14.70 -13.93
N SER A 60 -17.81 -13.38 -13.99
CA SER A 60 -18.15 -12.57 -12.81
C SER A 60 -19.56 -12.94 -12.31
N PRO A 61 -19.76 -13.19 -11.01
CA PRO A 61 -21.09 -13.48 -10.46
C PRO A 61 -22.09 -12.37 -10.80
N ALA A 62 -23.33 -12.73 -11.11
CA ALA A 62 -24.39 -11.75 -11.45
C ALA A 62 -24.55 -10.67 -10.36
N ALA A 63 -24.44 -11.06 -9.09
CA ALA A 63 -24.47 -10.12 -7.97
C ALA A 63 -23.34 -9.08 -8.03
N ALA A 64 -22.13 -9.46 -8.45
CA ALA A 64 -21.02 -8.52 -8.61
C ALA A 64 -21.22 -7.61 -9.82
N GLN A 65 -21.79 -8.14 -10.92
CA GLN A 65 -22.12 -7.34 -12.10
C GLN A 65 -23.18 -6.27 -11.81
N ASN A 66 -24.06 -6.52 -10.83
CA ASN A 66 -25.14 -5.62 -10.45
C ASN A 66 -24.75 -4.55 -9.41
N ARG A 67 -23.55 -4.63 -8.81
CA ARG A 67 -23.02 -3.59 -7.92
C ARG A 67 -22.46 -2.43 -8.75
N LYS A 68 -23.27 -1.41 -9.03
CA LYS A 68 -22.87 -0.25 -9.85
C LYS A 68 -22.28 0.91 -9.05
N ASP A 69 -22.46 0.87 -7.74
CA ASP A 69 -22.14 1.88 -6.74
C ASP A 69 -21.08 1.39 -5.73
N THR A 70 -20.46 0.25 -5.99
CA THR A 70 -19.48 -0.37 -5.09
C THR A 70 -18.09 -0.38 -5.71
N VAL A 71 -17.10 0.12 -4.98
CA VAL A 71 -15.67 -0.03 -5.29
C VAL A 71 -15.06 -1.03 -4.31
N VAL A 72 -14.21 -1.93 -4.80
CA VAL A 72 -13.44 -2.86 -3.97
C VAL A 72 -11.96 -2.51 -4.11
N SER A 73 -11.34 -2.09 -3.01
CA SER A 73 -9.90 -1.83 -2.94
C SER A 73 -9.22 -2.89 -2.08
N GLY A 74 -8.10 -3.41 -2.58
CA GLY A 74 -7.26 -4.35 -1.83
C GLY A 74 -6.26 -3.62 -0.95
N LEU A 75 -5.96 -4.19 0.21
CA LEU A 75 -4.99 -3.66 1.17
C LEU A 75 -3.95 -4.72 1.49
N THR A 76 -2.70 -4.30 1.65
CA THR A 76 -1.59 -5.21 2.02
C THR A 76 -1.62 -5.60 3.48
N THR A 77 -1.94 -4.64 4.36
CA THR A 77 -2.11 -4.84 5.80
C THR A 77 -3.36 -4.08 6.26
N PRO A 78 -4.19 -4.65 7.15
CA PRO A 78 -5.42 -4.01 7.63
C PRO A 78 -5.19 -3.01 8.78
N GLU A 79 -3.93 -2.75 9.14
CA GLU A 79 -3.57 -1.89 10.26
C GLU A 79 -3.81 -0.41 9.92
N GLY A 80 -4.48 0.33 10.81
CA GLY A 80 -4.69 1.76 10.62
C GLY A 80 -5.47 2.42 11.75
N PHE A 81 -5.36 3.74 11.83
CA PHE A 81 -6.08 4.58 12.79
C PHE A 81 -7.10 5.45 12.06
N PHE A 82 -8.37 5.05 12.06
CA PHE A 82 -9.44 5.74 11.32
C PHE A 82 -10.11 6.85 12.13
N ASN A 83 -9.32 7.50 12.99
CA ASN A 83 -9.74 8.71 13.66
C ASN A 83 -8.87 9.84 13.07
N PRO A 84 -9.48 10.88 12.46
CA PRO A 84 -8.72 11.98 11.84
C PRO A 84 -7.72 12.66 12.78
N TYR A 85 -7.93 12.59 14.09
CA TYR A 85 -6.98 13.15 15.08
C TYR A 85 -5.74 12.28 15.32
N PHE A 86 -5.74 11.02 14.88
CA PHE A 86 -4.70 10.02 15.18
C PHE A 86 -4.15 9.31 13.93
N TYR A 87 -4.50 9.75 12.72
CA TYR A 87 -3.89 9.21 11.52
C TYR A 87 -2.40 9.60 11.41
N HIS A 88 -1.57 8.75 10.81
CA HIS A 88 -0.13 9.04 10.69
C HIS A 88 0.42 8.88 9.27
N ASN A 89 -0.40 8.36 8.35
CA ASN A 89 0.00 8.07 6.99
C ASN A 89 -1.15 8.30 6.00
N GLY A 90 -0.85 8.24 4.70
CA GLY A 90 -1.84 8.46 3.65
C GLY A 90 -2.91 7.36 3.57
N TYR A 91 -2.62 6.14 4.04
CA TYR A 91 -3.62 5.07 4.08
C TYR A 91 -4.72 5.37 5.10
N ASP A 92 -4.35 5.76 6.32
CA ASP A 92 -5.29 6.20 7.36
C ASP A 92 -6.14 7.37 6.87
N GLY A 93 -5.52 8.33 6.17
CA GLY A 93 -6.21 9.46 5.52
C GLY A 93 -7.24 9.02 4.48
N ASN A 94 -6.83 8.20 3.50
CA ASN A 94 -7.70 7.71 2.45
C ASN A 94 -8.85 6.84 2.96
N ALA A 95 -8.63 6.09 4.05
CA ALA A 95 -9.68 5.31 4.71
C ALA A 95 -10.65 6.19 5.52
N SER A 96 -10.18 7.30 6.07
CA SER A 96 -10.97 8.20 6.93
C SER A 96 -11.75 9.26 6.16
N ASP A 97 -11.25 9.74 5.02
CA ASP A 97 -11.89 10.83 4.26
C ASP A 97 -13.33 10.54 3.78
N PRO A 98 -13.67 9.30 3.37
CA PRO A 98 -15.05 8.95 3.05
C PRO A 98 -16.00 8.95 4.27
N ILE A 99 -15.45 8.88 5.49
CA ILE A 99 -16.20 8.79 6.75
C ILE A 99 -16.37 10.19 7.37
N PHE A 100 -15.32 11.01 7.34
CA PHE A 100 -15.27 12.32 7.99
C PHE A 100 -14.99 13.41 6.96
N ALA A 101 -15.96 14.29 6.73
CA ALA A 101 -15.79 15.41 5.81
C ALA A 101 -14.95 16.53 6.42
N SER A 102 -14.01 17.06 5.65
CA SER A 102 -13.21 18.25 5.98
C SER A 102 -13.99 19.55 5.74
N LEU A 103 -13.49 20.66 6.28
CA LEU A 103 -14.01 22.00 5.96
C LEU A 103 -13.70 22.40 4.51
N VAL A 104 -12.46 22.16 4.10
CA VAL A 104 -11.91 22.44 2.76
C VAL A 104 -11.20 21.17 2.30
N ASP A 105 -11.31 20.86 1.02
CA ASP A 105 -10.74 19.64 0.42
C ASP A 105 -9.92 20.01 -0.82
N LEU A 106 -9.20 19.06 -1.42
CA LEU A 106 -8.30 19.28 -2.55
C LEU A 106 -8.86 18.64 -3.84
N ASP A 107 -8.84 19.39 -4.93
CA ASP A 107 -9.21 18.85 -6.25
C ASP A 107 -8.10 17.96 -6.83
N LYS A 108 -8.35 17.39 -8.02
CA LYS A 108 -7.39 16.53 -8.73
C LYS A 108 -6.04 17.20 -9.05
N ASP A 109 -5.99 18.53 -9.03
CA ASP A 109 -4.79 19.34 -9.27
C ASP A 109 -4.16 19.83 -7.96
N GLY A 110 -4.71 19.41 -6.81
CA GLY A 110 -4.26 19.78 -5.47
C GLY A 110 -4.70 21.19 -5.04
N LYS A 111 -5.70 21.79 -5.69
CA LYS A 111 -6.21 23.12 -5.32
C LYS A 111 -7.32 23.01 -4.28
N PRO A 112 -7.35 23.91 -3.28
CA PRO A 112 -8.40 23.88 -2.26
C PRO A 112 -9.77 24.23 -2.87
N TYR A 113 -10.79 23.47 -2.50
CA TYR A 113 -12.18 23.74 -2.83
C TYR A 113 -13.10 23.60 -1.60
N PRO A 114 -14.24 24.32 -1.56
CA PRO A 114 -15.21 24.23 -0.47
C PRO A 114 -15.79 22.82 -0.27
N ARG A 115 -15.82 22.34 0.99
CA ARG A 115 -16.55 21.11 1.38
C ARG A 115 -17.60 21.45 2.44
N LEU A 116 -17.34 21.23 3.73
CA LEU A 116 -18.29 21.65 4.77
C LEU A 116 -18.32 23.16 4.97
N ALA A 117 -17.21 23.86 4.71
CA ALA A 117 -17.17 25.31 4.75
C ALA A 117 -17.49 25.87 3.37
N GLU A 118 -18.62 26.56 3.23
CA GLU A 118 -19.03 27.20 1.98
C GLU A 118 -18.09 28.36 1.57
N LYS A 119 -17.50 29.03 2.57
CA LYS A 119 -16.56 30.15 2.40
C LYS A 119 -15.61 30.25 3.58
N TRP A 120 -14.44 30.85 3.36
CA TRP A 120 -13.47 31.20 4.39
C TRP A 120 -12.69 32.44 3.96
N ASP A 121 -12.24 33.20 4.95
CA ASP A 121 -11.32 34.31 4.79
C ASP A 121 -9.95 33.89 5.35
N ILE A 122 -8.86 34.47 4.82
CA ILE A 122 -7.47 34.19 5.22
C ILE A 122 -6.93 35.35 6.04
#